data_AF-A0A662SUW6-F1
#
_entry.id   AF-A0A662SUW6-F1
#
_cell.length_a   1.000
_cell.length_b   1.000
_cell.length_c   1.000
_cell.angle_alpha   90.00
_cell.angle_beta   90.00
_cell.angle_gamma   90.00
#
_symmetry.space_group_name_H-M   'P 1'
#
loop_
_entity.id
_entity.type
_entity.pdbx_description
1 polymer ?
#
loop_
_entity_poly.entity_id
_entity_poly.type
_entity_poly.pdbx_seq_one_letter_code
_entity_poly.pdbx_strand_id
1 'polypeptide(L)' 'MDSWIKKIKKELNEYAIGDYDLDEVFAPLFEACEKVAKNYSEFKQCVEEGISTLKSVIKKVK' A
#
# COMPACT_ATOMS: atom_id res chain seq x y z
N MET A 1 -7.02 -9.62 -10.27
CA MET A 1 -6.79 -8.46 -9.36
C MET A 1 -6.51 -8.91 -7.93
N ASP A 2 -7.39 -9.71 -7.32
CA ASP A 2 -7.33 -10.10 -5.90
C ASP A 2 -5.99 -10.69 -5.39
N SER A 3 -5.32 -11.54 -6.17
CA SER A 3 -4.14 -12.28 -5.71
C SER A 3 -2.96 -11.36 -5.35
N TRP A 4 -2.76 -10.28 -6.11
CA TRP A 4 -1.63 -9.38 -5.91
C TRP A 4 -1.87 -8.45 -4.71
N ILE A 5 -3.07 -7.91 -4.57
CA ILE A 5 -3.45 -7.09 -3.39
C ILE A 5 -3.38 -7.93 -2.11
N LYS A 6 -3.85 -9.19 -2.13
CA LYS A 6 -3.71 -10.10 -0.98
C LYS A 6 -2.26 -10.34 -0.58
N LYS A 7 -1.35 -10.46 -1.55
CA LYS A 7 0.09 -10.60 -1.29
C LYS A 7 0.66 -9.35 -0.62
N ILE A 8 0.31 -8.16 -1.12
CA ILE A 8 0.71 -6.88 -0.54
C ILE A 8 0.21 -6.74 0.90
N LYS A 9 -1.08 -7.04 1.14
CA LYS A 9 -1.66 -7.02 2.49
C LYS A 9 -0.92 -7.95 3.45
N LYS A 10 -0.58 -9.17 2.99
CA LYS A 10 0.20 -10.13 3.78
C LYS A 10 1.60 -9.62 4.09
N GLU A 11 2.33 -9.12 3.09
CA GLU A 11 3.67 -8.56 3.30
C GLU A 11 3.65 -7.38 4.25
N LEU A 12 2.64 -6.52 4.16
CA LEU A 12 2.51 -5.34 5.03
C LEU A 12 2.19 -5.74 6.48
N ASN A 13 1.33 -6.75 6.70
CA ASN A 13 1.04 -7.27 8.04
C ASN A 13 2.28 -7.82 8.75
N GLU A 14 3.29 -8.29 8.03
CA GLU A 14 4.59 -8.69 8.60
C GLU A 14 5.40 -7.49 9.13
N TYR A 15 5.09 -6.27 8.70
CA TYR A 15 5.75 -5.02 9.13
C TYR A 15 4.99 -4.21 10.19
N ALA A 16 3.94 -4.79 10.80
CA ALA A 16 3.03 -4.19 11.80
C ALA A 16 3.42 -2.78 12.29
N ILE A 17 2.67 -1.76 11.84
CA ILE A 17 2.75 -0.40 12.39
C ILE A 17 1.88 -0.38 13.66
N GLY A 18 2.39 -0.95 14.76
CA GLY A 18 1.68 -1.04 16.04
C GLY A 18 0.40 -1.90 15.97
N ASP A 19 -0.67 -1.45 16.64
CA ASP A 19 -1.97 -2.15 16.74
C ASP A 19 -2.96 -1.81 15.59
N TYR A 20 -2.50 -1.14 14.53
CA TYR A 20 -3.38 -0.74 13.42
C TYR A 20 -3.53 -1.85 12.38
N ASP A 21 -4.77 -2.19 12.04
CA ASP A 21 -5.07 -3.00 10.87
C ASP A 21 -4.62 -2.25 9.61
N LEU A 22 -3.57 -2.75 8.97
CA LEU A 22 -2.96 -2.11 7.81
C LEU A 22 -3.93 -2.03 6.63
N ASP A 23 -4.94 -2.90 6.59
CA ASP A 23 -6.05 -2.76 5.64
C ASP A 23 -6.74 -1.40 5.73
N GLU A 24 -6.89 -0.84 6.94
CA GLU A 24 -7.45 0.50 7.14
C GLU A 24 -6.43 1.60 6.78
N VAL A 25 -5.14 1.36 7.03
CA VAL A 25 -4.07 2.32 6.73
C VAL A 25 -3.88 2.48 5.21
N PHE A 26 -3.99 1.38 4.46
CA PHE A 26 -3.76 1.37 3.02
C PHE A 26 -5.04 1.49 2.19
N ALA A 27 -6.23 1.35 2.77
CA ALA A 27 -7.49 1.61 2.05
C ALA A 27 -7.54 3.00 1.38
N PRO A 28 -7.14 4.11 2.06
CA PRO A 28 -7.07 5.42 1.41
C PRO A 28 -6.07 5.47 0.25
N LEU A 29 -4.95 4.73 0.35
CA LEU A 29 -3.97 4.63 -0.73
C LEU A 29 -4.57 3.93 -1.95
N PHE A 30 -5.26 2.80 -1.74
CA PHE A 30 -5.90 2.08 -2.83
C PHE A 30 -6.98 2.91 -3.50
N GLU A 31 -7.85 3.58 -2.73
CA GLU A 31 -8.87 4.47 -3.30
C GLU A 31 -8.27 5.64 -4.08
N ALA A 32 -7.20 6.26 -3.57
CA ALA A 32 -6.52 7.35 -4.26
C ALA A 32 -5.90 6.87 -5.57
N CYS A 33 -5.22 5.72 -5.56
CA CYS A 33 -4.64 5.13 -6.76
C CYS A 33 -5.70 4.71 -7.78
N GLU A 34 -6.85 4.19 -7.34
CA GLU A 34 -7.96 3.84 -8.23
C GLU A 34 -8.56 5.08 -8.91
N LYS A 35 -8.67 6.20 -8.20
CA LYS A 35 -9.20 7.46 -8.76
C LYS A 35 -8.31 8.07 -9.84
N VAL A 36 -7.00 7.89 -9.75
CA VAL A 36 -6.03 8.52 -10.69
C VAL A 36 -5.55 7.58 -11.80
N ALA A 37 -5.61 6.27 -11.59
CA ALA A 37 -5.14 5.29 -12.56
C ALA A 37 -6.15 5.10 -13.69
N LYS A 38 -5.68 5.12 -14.93
CA LYS A 38 -6.51 4.87 -16.12
C LYS A 38 -6.64 3.40 -16.45
N ASN A 39 -5.75 2.58 -15.90
CA ASN A 39 -5.69 1.14 -16.13
C ASN A 39 -5.01 0.43 -14.95
N TYR A 40 -5.07 -0.90 -14.96
CA TYR A 40 -4.49 -1.72 -13.89
C TYR A 40 -2.98 -1.56 -13.72
N SER A 41 -2.23 -1.30 -14.81
CA SER A 41 -0.78 -1.10 -14.75
C SER A 41 -0.44 0.18 -13.99
N GLU A 42 -1.14 1.28 -14.30
CA GLU A 42 -0.99 2.56 -13.61
C GLU A 42 -1.39 2.45 -12.13
N PHE A 43 -2.48 1.72 -11.83
CA PHE A 43 -2.89 1.45 -10.47
C PHE A 43 -1.81 0.69 -9.69
N LYS A 44 -1.25 -0.36 -10.30
CA LYS A 44 -0.18 -1.17 -9.71
C LYS A 44 1.04 -0.31 -9.37
N GLN A 45 1.45 0.52 -10.32
CA GLN A 45 2.58 1.42 -10.15
C GLN A 45 2.34 2.43 -9.02
N CYS A 46 1.17 3.07 -8.98
CA CYS A 46 0.81 4.02 -7.92
C CYS A 46 0.90 3.41 -6.52
N VAL A 47 0.36 2.20 -6.36
CA VAL A 47 0.39 1.47 -5.08
C VAL A 47 1.82 1.11 -4.68
N GLU A 48 2.64 0.63 -5.61
CA GLU A 48 4.04 0.27 -5.34
C GLU A 48 4.88 1.48 -4.93
N GLU A 49 4.70 2.61 -5.61
CA GLU A 49 5.36 3.88 -5.28
C GLU A 49 4.90 4.42 -3.91
N GLY A 50 3.60 4.37 -3.63
CA GLY A 50 3.03 4.79 -2.35
C GLY A 50 3.56 3.97 -1.16
N ILE A 51 3.59 2.64 -1.30
CA ILE A 51 4.14 1.75 -0.26
C ILE A 51 5.63 1.99 -0.07
N SER A 52 6.40 2.11 -1.16
CA SER A 52 7.84 2.39 -1.09
C SER A 52 8.13 3.70 -0.36
N THR A 53 7.35 4.74 -0.65
CA THR A 53 7.43 6.05 0.02
C THR A 53 7.15 5.93 1.51
N LEU A 54 6.05 5.26 1.89
CA LEU A 54 5.69 5.05 3.30
C LEU A 54 6.78 4.28 4.05
N LYS A 55 7.32 3.20 3.46
CA LYS A 55 8.43 2.44 4.03
C LYS A 55 9.69 3.29 4.22
N SER A 56 9.99 4.18 3.28
CA SER A 56 11.14 5.09 3.36
C SER A 56 10.99 6.12 4.49
N VAL A 57 9.79 6.68 4.66
CA VAL A 57 9.48 7.63 5.75
C VAL A 57 9.59 6.92 7.11
N ILE A 58 8.98 5.74 7.28
CA ILE A 58 9.04 4.98 8.54
C ILE A 58 10.49 4.67 8.95
N LYS A 59 11.35 4.29 7.98
CA LYS A 59 12.77 4.02 8.26
C LYS A 59 13.55 5.25 8.75
N LYS A 60 13.14 6.46 8.36
CA LYS A 60 13.83 7.71 8.73
C LYS A 60 13.39 8.27 10.08
N VAL A 61 12.27 7.83 10.63
CA VAL A 61 11.70 8.30 11.91
C VAL A 61 12.23 7.48 13.11
N LYS A 62 13.30 6.69 12.91
CA LYS A 62 14.03 6.01 13.99
C LYS A 62 14.97 6.95 14.73
#